data_AF-A0A968VSX4-F1
#
_entry.id   AF-A0A968VSX4-F1
#
_cell.length_a   1.000
_cell.length_b   1.000
_cell.length_c   1.000
_cell.angle_alpha   90.00
_cell.angle_beta   90.00
_cell.angle_gamma   90.00
#
_symmetry.space_group_name_H-M   'P 1'
#
loop_
_entity.id
_entity.type
_entity.pdbx_description
1 polymer ?
#
loop_
_entity_poly.entity_id
_entity_poly.type
_entity_poly.pdbx_seq_one_letter_code
_entity_poly.pdbx_strand_id
1 'polypeptide(L)'
;AAIPAGGERRDDRLDGYETIDIIGLSDAIAEGFASGRSLTVRATREDGNRIEFHVTARIDTPQEVQYYRHGGILQYVLRQLLAEGK
;
A
#
# COMPACT_ATOMS: atom_id res chain seq x y z
N ALA A 1 3.41 -2.12 1.24
CA ALA A 1 4.11 -1.34 0.20
C ALA A 1 5.47 -1.98 0.00
N ALA A 2 5.80 -2.45 -1.20
CA ALA A 2 7.12 -3.03 -1.42
C ALA A 2 8.07 -1.93 -1.87
N ILE A 3 9.21 -1.85 -1.19
CA ILE A 3 10.34 -1.05 -1.61
C ILE A 3 10.82 -1.62 -2.95
N PRO A 4 11.01 -0.81 -4.00
CA PRO A 4 11.41 -1.31 -5.31
C PRO A 4 12.70 -2.13 -5.22
N ALA A 5 12.79 -3.20 -6.02
CA ALA A 5 13.93 -4.12 -6.04
C ALA A 5 15.22 -3.35 -6.37
N GLY A 6 16.10 -3.20 -5.37
CA GLY A 6 17.30 -2.35 -5.41
C GLY A 6 17.34 -1.26 -4.33
N GLY A 7 16.25 -1.06 -3.57
CA GLY A 7 16.25 -0.23 -2.37
C GLY A 7 16.66 -1.04 -1.15
N GLU A 8 17.98 -1.19 -0.92
CA GLU A 8 18.48 -1.41 0.43
C GLU A 8 17.91 -0.34 1.37
N ARG A 9 17.89 -0.62 2.68
CA ARG A 9 17.82 0.46 3.68
C ARG A 9 18.95 1.44 3.36
N ARG A 10 18.65 2.56 2.70
CA ARG A 10 19.57 3.70 2.64
C ARG A 10 19.49 4.31 4.03
N ASP A 11 20.42 3.83 4.84
CA ASP A 11 20.44 3.79 6.31
C ASP A 11 20.76 5.16 6.93
N ASP A 12 20.33 6.26 6.31
CA ASP A 12 20.73 7.60 6.73
C ASP A 12 19.58 8.54 7.07
N ARG A 13 18.30 8.13 6.88
CA ARG A 13 17.17 9.07 7.06
C ARG A 13 15.87 8.52 7.63
N LEU A 14 15.74 7.22 7.94
CA LEU A 14 14.53 6.68 8.59
C LEU A 14 14.94 5.83 9.81
N ASP A 15 14.47 6.21 11.00
CA ASP A 15 14.77 5.51 12.25
C ASP A 15 13.68 4.50 12.67
N GLY A 16 12.53 4.51 11.99
CA GLY A 16 11.41 3.60 12.23
C GLY A 16 10.40 4.12 13.27
N TYR A 17 10.65 5.29 13.87
CA TYR A 17 9.72 5.97 14.77
C TYR A 17 8.91 7.05 14.05
N GLU A 18 9.11 7.21 12.74
CA GLU A 18 8.34 8.17 11.95
C GLU A 18 6.89 7.76 11.76
N THR A 19 6.00 8.77 11.77
CA THR A 19 4.65 8.61 11.25
C THR A 19 4.69 8.65 9.73
N ILE A 20 4.20 7.58 9.10
CA ILE A 20 4.23 7.39 7.65
C ILE A 20 2.85 7.68 7.05
N ASP A 21 2.73 8.76 6.28
CA ASP A 21 1.57 9.04 5.44
C ASP A 21 1.81 8.52 4.01
N ILE A 22 0.87 7.74 3.47
CA ILE A 22 0.89 7.31 2.06
C ILE A 22 -0.14 8.13 1.28
N ILE A 23 0.34 9.09 0.51
CA ILE A 23 -0.51 10.05 -0.20
C ILE A 23 -1.02 9.41 -1.50
N GLY A 24 -2.34 9.52 -1.75
CA GLY A 24 -2.98 9.03 -2.97
C GLY A 24 -3.26 7.52 -2.99
N LEU A 25 -3.06 6.80 -1.88
CA LEU A 25 -3.35 5.37 -1.80
C LEU A 25 -4.85 5.08 -1.97
N SER A 26 -5.72 5.82 -1.27
CA SER A 26 -7.17 5.61 -1.34
C SER A 26 -7.71 5.83 -2.75
N ASP A 27 -7.28 6.92 -3.42
CA ASP A 27 -7.68 7.22 -4.80
C ASP A 27 -7.19 6.14 -5.76
N ALA A 28 -5.94 5.68 -5.60
CA ALA A 28 -5.40 4.59 -6.39
C ALA A 28 -6.27 3.32 -6.28
N ILE A 29 -6.62 2.91 -5.05
CA ILE A 29 -7.46 1.73 -4.82
C ILE A 29 -8.86 1.92 -5.43
N ALA A 30 -9.43 3.13 -5.35
CA ALA A 30 -10.72 3.46 -5.96
C ALA A 30 -10.68 3.35 -7.49
N GLU A 31 -9.60 3.82 -8.13
CA GLU A 31 -9.35 3.67 -9.57
C GLU A 31 -9.12 2.21 -10.00
N GLY A 32 -8.72 1.34 -9.06
CA GLY A 32 -8.55 -0.10 -9.32
C GLY A 32 -7.31 -0.44 -10.14
N PHE A 33 -6.19 0.26 -9.88
CA PHE A 33 -4.91 -0.03 -10.54
C PHE A 33 -4.46 -1.48 -10.36
N ALA A 34 -3.90 -2.07 -11.42
CA ALA A 34 -3.52 -3.49 -11.45
C ALA A 34 -2.14 -3.73 -12.11
N SER A 35 -1.26 -2.74 -12.05
CA SER A 35 0.08 -2.78 -12.67
C SER A 35 1.16 -2.22 -11.75
N GLY A 36 0.88 -2.17 -10.44
CA GLY A 36 1.62 -1.36 -9.50
C GLY A 36 1.45 0.15 -9.76
N ARG A 37 1.56 0.97 -8.71
CA ARG A 37 1.47 2.45 -8.82
C ARG A 37 2.53 3.11 -7.98
N SER A 38 3.21 4.11 -8.54
CA SER A 38 4.09 4.98 -7.77
C SER A 38 3.25 5.91 -6.88
N LEU A 39 3.50 5.90 -5.59
CA LEU A 39 2.86 6.74 -4.58
C LEU A 39 3.92 7.57 -3.86
N THR A 40 3.51 8.70 -3.31
CA THR A 40 4.36 9.52 -2.45
C THR A 40 4.15 9.11 -1.00
N VAL A 41 5.24 8.85 -0.31
CA VAL A 41 5.28 8.63 1.14
C VAL A 41 5.87 9.84 1.80
N ARG A 42 5.20 10.34 2.84
CA ARG A 42 5.69 11.37 3.73
C ARG A 42 5.95 10.77 5.10
N ALA A 43 7.21 10.71 5.50
CA ALA A 43 7.64 10.32 6.84
C ALA A 43 7.81 11.58 7.69
N THR A 44 7.09 11.64 8.81
CA THR A 44 7.19 12.72 9.80
C THR A 44 7.85 12.17 11.06
N ARG A 45 9.01 12.73 11.41
CA ARG A 45 9.76 12.40 12.63
C ARG A 45 9.13 13.06 13.85
N GLU A 46 9.45 12.56 15.04
CA GLU A 46 8.98 13.16 16.31
C GLU A 46 9.49 14.60 16.49
N ASP A 47 10.66 14.92 15.93
CA ASP A 47 11.24 16.28 15.91
C ASP A 47 10.52 17.25 14.94
N GLY A 48 9.51 16.76 14.22
CA GLY A 48 8.73 17.52 13.24
C GLY A 48 9.37 17.59 11.85
N ASN A 49 10.56 17.01 11.66
CA ASN A 49 11.21 16.96 10.35
C ASN A 49 10.46 16.01 9.41
N ARG A 50 10.36 16.39 8.14
CA ARG A 50 9.57 15.68 7.13
C ARG A 50 10.45 15.24 5.98
N ILE A 51 10.26 13.99 5.58
CA ILE A 51 10.98 13.39 4.46
C ILE A 51 9.95 12.82 3.50
N GLU A 52 10.00 13.24 2.24
CA GLU A 52 9.13 12.74 1.19
C GLU A 52 9.94 11.90 0.20
N PHE A 53 9.40 10.74 -0.16
CA PHE A 53 10.00 9.84 -1.14
C PHE A 53 8.93 9.04 -1.87
N HIS A 54 9.28 8.53 -3.06
CA HIS A 54 8.37 7.72 -3.86
C HIS A 54 8.52 6.23 -3.56
N VAL A 55 7.40 5.52 -3.53
CA VAL A 55 7.34 4.06 -3.35
C VAL A 55 6.40 3.44 -4.37
N THR A 56 6.58 2.16 -4.67
CA THR A 56 5.65 1.41 -5.52
C THR A 56 4.65 0.64 -4.66
N ALA A 57 3.37 0.96 -4.79
CA ALA A 57 2.29 0.09 -4.31
C ALA A 57 2.23 -1.16 -5.19
N ARG A 58 2.42 -2.33 -4.58
CA ARG A 58 2.41 -3.64 -5.24
C ARG A 58 1.03 -4.27 -5.19
N ILE A 59 0.11 -3.68 -5.96
CA ILE A 59 -1.13 -4.33 -6.35
C ILE A 59 -0.97 -4.55 -7.85
N ASP A 60 -0.52 -5.75 -8.18
CA ASP A 60 0.01 -6.11 -9.48
C ASP A 60 -1.02 -6.86 -10.33
N THR A 61 -2.16 -7.25 -9.74
CA THR A 61 -3.26 -7.90 -10.44
C THR A 61 -4.62 -7.30 -10.09
N PRO A 62 -5.63 -7.37 -10.99
CA PRO A 62 -6.97 -6.91 -10.68
C PRO A 62 -7.61 -7.67 -9.51
N GLN A 63 -7.23 -8.93 -9.33
CA GLN A 63 -7.70 -9.80 -8.25
C GLN A 63 -7.25 -9.27 -6.88
N GLU A 64 -5.99 -8.82 -6.77
CA GLU A 64 -5.45 -8.25 -5.54
C GLU A 64 -6.16 -6.95 -5.13
N VAL A 65 -6.61 -6.13 -6.11
CA VAL A 65 -7.46 -4.96 -5.83
C VAL A 65 -8.74 -5.39 -5.11
N GLN A 66 -9.39 -6.47 -5.58
CA GLN A 66 -10.60 -6.99 -4.93
C GLN A 66 -10.29 -7.45 -3.50
N TYR A 67 -9.21 -8.22 -3.32
CA TYR A 67 -8.80 -8.63 -1.98
C TYR A 67 -8.58 -7.43 -1.06
N TYR A 68 -7.91 -6.38 -1.54
CA TYR A 68 -7.69 -5.17 -0.76
C TYR A 68 -8.99 -4.46 -0.40
N ARG A 69 -9.91 -4.28 -1.34
CA ARG A 69 -11.24 -3.67 -1.11
C ARG A 69 -12.08 -4.45 -0.11
N HIS A 70 -11.90 -5.76 -0.07
CA HIS A 70 -12.56 -6.65 0.88
C HIS A 70 -11.78 -6.81 2.20
N GLY A 71 -10.72 -6.05 2.45
CA GLY A 71 -9.96 -6.14 3.69
C GLY A 71 -9.18 -7.45 3.85
N GLY A 72 -8.92 -8.15 2.76
CA GLY A 72 -8.10 -9.36 2.70
C GLY A 72 -8.70 -10.49 1.85
N ILE A 73 -7.82 -11.40 1.41
CA ILE A 73 -8.21 -12.56 0.60
C ILE A 73 -9.21 -13.47 1.32
N LEU A 74 -9.01 -13.73 2.62
CA LEU A 74 -9.90 -14.60 3.39
C LEU A 74 -11.31 -14.03 3.45
N GLN A 75 -11.43 -12.72 3.70
CA GLN A 75 -12.71 -12.04 3.78
C GLN A 75 -13.42 -11.97 2.42
N TYR A 76 -12.68 -11.86 1.33
CA TYR A 76 -13.21 -11.97 -0.02
C TYR A 76 -13.82 -13.35 -0.28
N VAL A 77 -13.04 -14.42 -0.05
CA VAL A 77 -13.47 -15.80 -0.31
C VAL A 77 -14.65 -16.22 0.57
N LEU A 78 -14.62 -15.91 1.86
CA LEU A 78 -15.72 -16.25 2.77
C LEU A 78 -17.04 -15.59 2.34
N ARG A 79 -17.00 -14.34 1.85
CA ARG A 79 -18.18 -13.66 1.32
C ARG A 79 -18.68 -14.27 0.01
N GLN A 80 -17.79 -14.73 -0.86
CA GLN A 80 -18.19 -15.43 -2.08
C GLN A 80 -18.89 -16.75 -1.74
N LEU A 81 -18.33 -17.56 -0.83
CA LEU A 81 -18.93 -18.82 -0.40
C LEU A 81 -20.31 -18.62 0.24
N LEU A 82 -20.50 -17.56 1.02
CA LEU A 82 -21.81 -17.21 1.58
C LEU A 82 -22.83 -16.77 0.51
N ALA A 83 -22.36 -16.15 -0.58
CA ALA A 83 -23.21 -15.72 -1.69
C ALA A 83 -23.56 -16.88 -2.65
N GLU A 84 -22.63 -17.84 -2.84
CA GLU A 84 -22.78 -19.03 -3.66
C GLU A 84 -23.54 -20.15 -2.95
N GLY A 85 -23.47 -20.24 -1.61
CA GLY A 85 -24.18 -21.22 -0.79
C GLY A 85 -25.69 -20.98 -0.67
N LYS A 86 -26.29 -20.39 -1.70
CA LYS A 86 -27.73 -20.17 -1.85
C LYS A 86 -28.37 -21.27 -2.68
#